data_AF-A0A7U6QNN6-F1
#
_entry.id   AF-A0A7U6QNN6-F1
#
_cell.length_a   1.000
_cell.length_b   1.000
_cell.length_c   1.000
_cell.angle_alpha   90.00
_cell.angle_beta   90.00
_cell.angle_gamma   90.00
#
_symmetry.space_group_name_H-M   'P 1'
#
loop_
_entity.id
_entity.type
_entity.pdbx_description
1 polymer ?
#
loop_
_entity_poly.entity_id
_entity_poly.type
_entity_poly.pdbx_seq_one_letter_code
_entity_poly.pdbx_strand_id
1 'polypeptide(L)'
;MTTSVTHNADIDDVNIEKFIPLITPAELKAELPLSDDAYKTVLNGRQTIQNILDGKDKRLFVVIGPCSIHDIKAAHEYADRLAVLAKEIEDSVFVVMRVYFEKPRTTVGWKGMINDPDMNDSFDIEKACVLLASYCLISMKRLALCD
;
A
#
# COMPACT_ATOMS: atom_id res chain seq x y z
N MET A 1 21.08 -28.83 12.86
CA MET A 1 20.25 -29.44 13.90
C MET A 1 18.81 -29.16 13.55
N THR A 2 18.19 -30.04 12.77
CA THR A 2 16.77 -29.94 12.39
C THR A 2 15.94 -30.52 13.53
N THR A 3 15.30 -29.66 14.30
CA THR A 3 14.26 -30.07 15.25
C THR A 3 13.08 -30.60 14.44
N SER A 4 12.93 -31.94 14.43
CA SER A 4 11.71 -32.61 14.00
C SER A 4 10.59 -32.21 14.95
N VAL A 5 9.81 -31.20 14.58
CA VAL A 5 8.55 -30.91 15.27
C VAL A 5 7.60 -32.05 14.89
N THR A 6 7.24 -32.90 15.84
CA THR A 6 6.19 -33.91 15.65
C THR A 6 4.86 -33.18 15.53
N HIS A 7 4.44 -32.94 14.29
CA HIS A 7 3.12 -32.41 13.98
C HIS A 7 2.07 -33.49 14.28
N ASN A 8 1.17 -33.19 15.20
CA ASN A 8 0.19 -34.12 15.73
C ASN A 8 -1.19 -33.69 15.21
N ALA A 9 -1.60 -34.26 14.08
CA ALA A 9 -2.78 -33.82 13.32
C ALA A 9 -4.11 -33.82 14.11
N ASP A 10 -4.18 -34.53 15.24
CA ASP A 10 -5.37 -34.58 16.11
C ASP A 10 -5.54 -33.32 16.99
N ILE A 11 -4.48 -32.52 17.16
CA ILE A 11 -4.49 -31.30 17.98
C ILE A 11 -3.88 -30.09 17.28
N ASP A 12 -3.02 -30.31 16.30
CA ASP A 12 -2.38 -29.27 15.50
C ASP A 12 -3.21 -29.02 14.23
N ASP A 13 -3.41 -27.75 13.87
CA ASP A 13 -4.05 -27.32 12.62
C ASP A 13 -5.47 -27.88 12.34
N VAL A 14 -6.18 -28.34 13.37
CA VAL A 14 -7.51 -28.98 13.30
C VAL A 14 -8.56 -28.20 12.49
N ASN A 15 -8.48 -26.86 12.49
CA ASN A 15 -9.40 -25.97 11.77
C ASN A 15 -8.72 -25.16 10.66
N ILE A 16 -7.62 -25.66 10.09
CA ILE A 16 -6.93 -25.02 8.98
C ILE A 16 -7.32 -25.71 7.67
N GLU A 17 -7.88 -24.95 6.74
CA GLU A 17 -8.21 -25.47 5.41
C GLU A 17 -6.96 -25.69 4.56
N LYS A 18 -6.02 -24.73 4.55
CA LYS A 18 -4.80 -24.79 3.75
C LYS A 18 -3.75 -23.77 4.22
N PHE A 19 -2.49 -24.13 4.04
CA PHE A 19 -1.36 -23.18 4.06
C PHE A 19 -0.88 -22.88 2.64
N ILE A 20 -0.74 -21.61 2.32
CA ILE A 20 -0.22 -21.14 1.03
C ILE A 20 1.02 -20.28 1.34
N PRO A 21 2.23 -20.71 0.94
CA PRO A 21 3.42 -19.86 1.01
C PRO A 21 3.22 -18.60 0.16
N LEU A 22 3.63 -17.45 0.67
CA LEU A 22 3.58 -16.19 -0.06
C LEU A 22 4.98 -15.81 -0.54
N ILE A 23 5.05 -15.04 -1.63
CA ILE A 23 6.27 -14.36 -2.08
C ILE A 23 6.88 -13.55 -0.91
N THR A 24 8.20 -13.65 -0.74
CA THR A 24 8.88 -12.93 0.33
C THR A 24 9.03 -11.45 -0.03
N PRO A 25 9.11 -10.55 0.97
CA PRO A 25 9.41 -9.15 0.72
C PRO A 25 10.75 -8.91 -0.02
N ALA A 26 11.71 -9.81 0.11
CA ALA A 26 12.99 -9.72 -0.58
C ALA A 26 12.86 -10.05 -2.08
N GLU A 27 12.13 -11.11 -2.41
CA GLU A 27 11.83 -11.49 -3.80
C GLU A 27 11.01 -10.38 -4.49
N LEU A 28 9.96 -9.88 -3.83
CA LEU A 28 9.14 -8.82 -4.39
C LEU A 28 9.93 -7.54 -4.68
N LYS A 29 10.87 -7.15 -3.80
CA LYS A 29 11.76 -6.00 -4.03
C LYS A 29 12.78 -6.24 -5.14
N ALA A 30 13.19 -7.49 -5.35
CA ALA A 30 14.08 -7.85 -6.44
C ALA A 30 13.37 -7.79 -7.80
N GLU A 31 12.11 -8.24 -7.86
CA GLU A 31 11.28 -8.15 -9.07
C GLU A 31 10.85 -6.72 -9.40
N LEU A 32 10.51 -5.95 -8.37
CA LEU A 32 10.00 -4.59 -8.48
C LEU A 32 10.91 -3.60 -7.74
N PRO A 33 12.10 -3.28 -8.32
CA PRO A 33 13.05 -2.39 -7.67
C PRO A 33 12.51 -0.96 -7.58
N LEU A 34 12.77 -0.32 -6.44
CA LEU A 34 12.43 1.08 -6.22
C LEU A 34 13.23 1.98 -7.17
N SER A 35 12.53 2.78 -7.98
CA SER A 35 13.18 3.78 -8.83
C SER A 35 13.71 4.97 -8.02
N ASP A 36 14.77 5.62 -8.51
CA ASP A 36 15.35 6.81 -7.87
C ASP A 36 14.34 7.94 -7.62
N ASP A 37 13.40 8.16 -8.54
CA ASP A 37 12.37 9.20 -8.40
C ASP A 37 11.39 8.88 -7.27
N ALA A 38 10.96 7.61 -7.18
CA ALA A 38 10.12 7.14 -6.08
C ALA A 38 10.86 7.24 -4.74
N TYR A 39 12.15 6.85 -4.71
CA TYR A 39 13.01 7.00 -3.54
C TYR A 39 13.10 8.46 -3.07
N LYS A 40 13.39 9.39 -3.99
CA LYS A 40 13.45 10.83 -3.68
C LYS A 40 12.10 11.36 -3.20
N THR A 41 11.00 10.94 -3.82
CA THR A 41 9.66 11.39 -3.43
C THR A 41 9.30 10.97 -2.02
N VAL A 42 9.58 9.71 -1.65
CA VAL A 42 9.37 9.22 -0.28
C VAL A 42 10.24 9.99 0.72
N LEU A 43 11.53 10.15 0.41
CA LEU A 43 12.48 10.82 1.31
C LEU A 43 12.10 12.30 1.52
N ASN A 44 11.83 13.02 0.44
CA ASN A 44 11.43 14.43 0.49
C ASN A 44 10.05 14.59 1.15
N GLY A 45 9.11 13.70 0.89
CA GLY A 45 7.78 13.71 1.50
C GLY A 45 7.87 13.55 3.02
N ARG A 46 8.64 12.55 3.49
CA ARG A 46 8.87 12.33 4.94
C ARG A 46 9.55 13.54 5.59
N GLN A 47 10.58 14.09 4.97
CA GLN A 47 11.26 15.27 5.50
C GLN A 47 10.35 16.50 5.56
N THR A 48 9.51 16.69 4.54
CA THR A 48 8.55 17.81 4.49
C THR A 48 7.52 17.69 5.60
N ILE A 49 6.94 16.50 5.80
CA ILE A 49 5.99 16.25 6.89
C ILE A 49 6.65 16.50 8.24
N GLN A 50 7.88 16.01 8.46
CA GLN A 50 8.63 16.29 9.70
C GLN A 50 8.82 17.79 9.92
N ASN A 51 9.18 18.54 8.88
CA ASN A 51 9.36 19.99 8.98
C ASN A 51 8.04 20.71 9.32
N ILE A 52 6.91 20.25 8.80
CA ILE A 52 5.58 20.78 9.12
C ILE A 52 5.23 20.48 10.59
N LEU A 53 5.45 19.25 11.04
CA LEU A 53 5.20 18.84 12.43
C LEU A 53 6.10 19.59 13.42
N ASP A 54 7.36 19.86 13.04
CA ASP A 54 8.32 20.67 13.81
C ASP A 54 8.01 22.18 13.75
N GLY A 55 7.04 22.61 12.92
CA GLY A 55 6.71 24.01 12.69
C GLY A 55 7.78 24.81 11.95
N LYS A 56 8.77 24.16 11.33
CA LYS A 56 9.79 24.79 10.45
C LYS A 56 9.19 25.15 9.10
N ASP A 57 8.27 24.32 8.62
CA ASP A 57 7.39 24.58 7.49
C ASP A 57 6.01 24.98 8.03
N LYS A 58 5.42 26.05 7.49
CA LYS A 58 4.14 26.61 7.97
C LYS A 58 2.93 26.11 7.18
N ARG A 59 3.15 25.31 6.15
CA ARG A 59 2.08 24.71 5.36
C ARG A 59 1.27 23.71 6.18
N LEU A 60 0.01 23.52 5.82
CA LEU A 60 -0.79 22.41 6.31
C LEU A 60 -0.49 21.17 5.46
N PHE A 61 -0.29 20.00 6.06
CA PHE A 61 -0.33 18.76 5.28
C PHE A 61 -1.72 18.13 5.32
N VAL A 62 -2.16 17.56 4.20
CA VAL A 62 -3.48 16.94 4.05
C VAL A 62 -3.33 15.55 3.46
N VAL A 63 -3.88 14.56 4.16
CA VAL A 63 -4.00 13.18 3.66
C VAL A 63 -5.37 13.01 3.02
N ILE A 64 -5.43 12.86 1.70
CA ILE A 64 -6.70 12.81 0.95
C ILE A 64 -6.68 11.73 -0.14
N GLY A 65 -7.80 11.05 -0.33
CA GLY A 65 -7.94 10.02 -1.34
C GLY A 65 -9.15 9.12 -1.13
N PRO A 66 -9.31 8.10 -1.98
CA PRO A 66 -10.37 7.10 -1.84
C PRO A 66 -10.36 6.44 -0.46
N CYS A 67 -11.54 5.95 -0.02
CA CYS A 67 -11.65 5.27 1.27
C CYS A 67 -10.86 3.95 1.30
N SER A 68 -10.89 3.21 0.20
CA SER A 68 -10.07 2.04 -0.10
C SER A 68 -9.96 1.89 -1.63
N ILE A 69 -8.78 1.48 -2.10
CA ILE A 69 -8.51 1.22 -3.52
C ILE A 69 -9.00 -0.18 -3.87
N HIS A 70 -9.82 -0.25 -4.91
CA HIS A 70 -10.31 -1.49 -5.51
C HIS A 70 -10.11 -1.52 -7.05
N ASP A 71 -9.82 -0.37 -7.66
CA ASP A 71 -9.46 -0.24 -9.08
C ASP A 71 -8.17 0.57 -9.20
N ILE A 72 -7.12 -0.08 -9.71
CA ILE A 72 -5.78 0.49 -9.91
C ILE A 72 -5.77 1.58 -10.98
N LYS A 73 -6.56 1.44 -12.04
CA LYS A 73 -6.63 2.43 -13.12
C LYS A 73 -7.28 3.71 -12.63
N ALA A 74 -8.40 3.59 -11.93
CA ALA A 74 -9.08 4.73 -11.31
C ALA A 74 -8.18 5.41 -10.26
N ALA A 75 -7.40 4.63 -9.50
CA ALA A 75 -6.45 5.17 -8.53
C ALA A 75 -5.34 5.99 -9.20
N HIS A 76 -4.80 5.54 -10.35
CA HIS A 76 -3.84 6.32 -11.12
C HIS A 76 -4.45 7.60 -11.69
N GLU A 77 -5.65 7.54 -12.26
CA GLU A 77 -6.34 8.73 -12.75
C GLU A 77 -6.58 9.76 -11.64
N TYR A 78 -6.96 9.28 -10.45
CA TYR A 78 -7.11 10.12 -9.27
C TYR A 78 -5.77 10.76 -8.86
N ALA A 79 -4.68 9.98 -8.83
CA ALA A 79 -3.35 10.48 -8.51
C ALA A 79 -2.91 11.58 -9.49
N ASP A 80 -3.21 11.43 -10.78
CA ASP A 80 -2.83 12.39 -11.82
C ASP A 80 -3.55 13.73 -11.64
N ARG A 81 -4.86 13.68 -11.37
CA ARG A 81 -5.65 14.88 -11.08
C ARG A 81 -5.20 15.53 -9.76
N LEU A 82 -4.92 14.73 -8.74
CA LEU A 82 -4.48 15.22 -7.44
C LEU A 82 -3.08 15.87 -7.53
N ALA A 83 -2.19 15.36 -8.38
CA ALA A 83 -0.86 15.94 -8.56
C ALA A 83 -0.91 17.35 -9.17
N VAL A 84 -1.82 17.57 -10.14
CA VAL A 84 -2.06 18.90 -10.71
C VAL A 84 -2.55 19.86 -9.63
N LEU A 85 -3.58 19.47 -8.87
CA LEU A 85 -4.10 20.31 -7.79
C LEU A 85 -3.05 20.57 -6.70
N ALA A 86 -2.29 19.54 -6.30
CA ALA A 86 -1.24 19.67 -5.29
C ALA A 86 -0.20 20.71 -5.70
N LYS A 87 0.12 20.80 -7.00
CA LYS A 87 1.04 21.80 -7.53
C LYS A 87 0.47 23.21 -7.46
N GLU A 88 -0.83 23.38 -7.74
CA GLU A 88 -1.50 24.69 -7.69
C GLU A 88 -1.56 25.31 -6.29
N ILE A 89 -1.57 24.48 -5.24
CA ILE A 89 -1.73 24.91 -3.85
C ILE A 89 -0.47 24.72 -3.00
N GLU A 90 0.67 24.37 -3.62
CA GLU A 90 1.88 23.88 -2.93
C GLU A 90 2.50 24.87 -1.94
N ASP A 91 2.23 26.17 -2.11
CA ASP A 91 2.71 27.25 -1.23
C ASP A 91 2.05 27.23 0.15
N SER A 92 0.85 26.63 0.25
CA SER A 92 0.02 26.65 1.46
C SER A 92 -0.30 25.25 1.99
N VAL A 93 -0.36 24.25 1.11
CA VAL A 93 -0.77 22.89 1.45
C VAL A 93 0.20 21.87 0.86
N PHE A 94 0.63 20.93 1.70
CA PHE A 94 1.37 19.74 1.29
C PHE A 94 0.41 18.54 1.18
N VAL A 95 0.15 18.07 -0.04
CA VAL A 95 -0.82 17.00 -0.29
C VAL A 95 -0.15 15.63 -0.25
N VAL A 96 -0.76 14.70 0.47
CA VAL A 96 -0.38 13.29 0.53
C VAL A 96 -1.57 12.45 0.09
N MET A 97 -1.37 11.60 -0.92
CA MET A 97 -2.45 10.72 -1.38
C MET A 97 -2.68 9.59 -0.38
N ARG A 98 -3.95 9.38 -0.01
CA ARG A 98 -4.38 8.23 0.79
C ARG A 98 -4.44 6.97 -0.09
N VAL A 99 -3.70 5.93 0.31
CA VAL A 99 -3.59 4.65 -0.39
C VAL A 99 -3.88 3.51 0.59
N TYR A 100 -5.16 3.16 0.75
CA TYR A 100 -5.60 2.11 1.67
C TYR A 100 -6.16 0.93 0.87
N PHE A 101 -5.73 -0.30 1.15
CA PHE A 101 -6.15 -1.49 0.37
C PHE A 101 -7.25 -2.31 1.04
N GLU A 102 -7.49 -2.08 2.32
CA GLU A 102 -8.50 -2.78 3.09
C GLU A 102 -9.20 -1.81 4.05
N LYS A 103 -10.44 -2.16 4.43
CA LYS A 103 -11.14 -1.52 5.53
C LYS A 103 -11.60 -2.63 6.50
N PRO A 104 -11.17 -2.60 7.77
CA PRO A 104 -11.55 -3.63 8.73
C PRO A 104 -13.08 -3.67 8.89
N ARG A 105 -13.65 -4.87 8.91
CA ARG A 105 -15.09 -5.11 9.03
C ARG A 105 -15.39 -6.12 10.12
N THR A 106 -16.52 -5.92 10.81
CA THR A 106 -17.11 -6.90 11.74
C THR A 106 -18.14 -7.81 11.07
N THR A 107 -18.64 -7.44 9.89
CA THR A 107 -19.61 -8.21 9.09
C THR A 107 -18.93 -8.90 7.90
N VAL A 108 -19.59 -9.91 7.34
CA VAL A 108 -19.17 -10.54 6.08
C VAL A 108 -19.23 -9.52 4.94
N GLY A 109 -18.24 -9.53 4.05
CA GLY A 109 -18.08 -8.60 2.94
C GLY A 109 -16.67 -8.65 2.36
N TRP A 110 -16.44 -7.93 1.26
CA TRP A 110 -15.14 -7.91 0.57
C TRP A 110 -13.99 -7.57 1.52
N LYS A 111 -12.95 -8.38 1.46
CA LYS A 111 -11.80 -8.39 2.38
C LYS A 111 -10.67 -7.46 1.98
N GLY A 112 -10.88 -6.63 0.95
CA GLY A 112 -9.89 -5.69 0.46
C GLY A 112 -9.02 -6.26 -0.67
N MET A 113 -8.29 -5.37 -1.32
CA MET A 113 -7.53 -5.66 -2.54
C MET A 113 -6.32 -6.56 -2.29
N ILE A 114 -5.74 -6.54 -1.07
CA ILE A 114 -4.68 -7.49 -0.68
C ILE A 114 -5.22 -8.91 -0.62
N ASN A 115 -6.39 -9.08 -0.01
CA ASN A 115 -6.94 -10.40 0.25
C ASN A 115 -7.65 -10.98 -0.97
N ASP A 116 -8.43 -10.19 -1.71
CA ASP A 116 -9.22 -10.65 -2.84
C ASP A 116 -9.21 -9.59 -3.97
N PRO A 117 -8.13 -9.53 -4.78
CA PRO A 117 -7.94 -8.48 -5.77
C PRO A 117 -8.96 -8.53 -6.92
N ASP A 118 -9.52 -9.71 -7.21
CA ASP A 118 -10.50 -9.90 -8.29
C ASP A 118 -11.97 -9.78 -7.81
N MET A 119 -12.18 -9.53 -6.50
CA MET A 119 -13.51 -9.39 -5.89
C MET A 119 -14.43 -10.59 -6.15
N ASN A 120 -13.86 -11.79 -6.16
CA ASN A 120 -14.53 -13.04 -6.54
C ASN A 120 -14.29 -14.19 -5.54
N ASP A 121 -13.82 -13.86 -4.34
CA ASP A 121 -13.48 -14.81 -3.26
C ASP A 121 -12.38 -15.83 -3.66
N SER A 122 -11.49 -15.47 -4.60
CA SER A 122 -10.37 -16.33 -5.02
C SER A 122 -9.20 -16.34 -4.03
N PHE A 123 -9.10 -15.29 -3.20
CA PHE A 123 -8.05 -15.09 -2.22
C PHE A 123 -6.61 -15.08 -2.77
N ASP A 124 -6.41 -14.53 -3.98
CA ASP A 124 -5.10 -14.47 -4.64
C ASP A 124 -4.21 -13.35 -4.07
N ILE A 125 -3.68 -13.59 -2.87
CA ILE A 125 -2.83 -12.64 -2.13
C ILE A 125 -1.49 -12.39 -2.84
N GLU A 126 -0.92 -13.41 -3.50
CA GLU A 126 0.35 -13.26 -4.20
C GLU A 126 0.21 -12.30 -5.38
N LYS A 127 -0.84 -12.47 -6.20
CA LYS A 127 -1.19 -11.52 -7.26
C LYS A 127 -1.39 -10.11 -6.70
N ALA A 128 -2.08 -9.98 -5.57
CA ALA A 128 -2.29 -8.69 -4.94
C ALA A 128 -0.97 -8.03 -4.52
N CYS A 129 -0.03 -8.76 -3.90
CA CYS A 129 1.28 -8.25 -3.53
C CYS A 129 2.02 -7.64 -4.72
N VAL A 130 2.03 -8.32 -5.87
CA VAL A 130 2.69 -7.85 -7.10
C VAL A 130 1.99 -6.61 -7.67
N LEU A 131 0.66 -6.63 -7.77
CA LEU A 131 -0.14 -5.52 -8.28
C LEU A 131 0.03 -4.25 -7.44
N LEU A 132 -0.02 -4.40 -6.11
CA LEU A 132 0.08 -3.29 -5.17
C LEU A 132 1.49 -2.71 -5.12
N ALA A 133 2.52 -3.55 -5.11
CA ALA A 133 3.90 -3.08 -5.20
C ALA A 133 4.12 -2.27 -6.49
N SER A 134 3.64 -2.78 -7.63
CA SER A 134 3.72 -2.07 -8.91
C SER A 134 2.99 -0.72 -8.87
N TYR A 135 1.77 -0.69 -8.35
CA TYR A 135 0.97 0.53 -8.20
C TYR A 135 1.67 1.58 -7.31
N CYS A 136 2.16 1.15 -6.14
CA CYS A 136 2.85 2.02 -5.19
C CYS A 136 4.08 2.66 -5.85
N LEU A 137 4.91 1.87 -6.54
CA LEU A 137 6.10 2.39 -7.23
C LEU A 137 5.78 3.44 -8.30
N ILE A 138 4.70 3.24 -9.05
CA ILE A 138 4.27 4.20 -10.08
C ILE A 138 3.69 5.46 -9.44
N SER A 139 2.88 5.31 -8.39
CA SER A 139 2.21 6.43 -7.72
C SER A 139 3.19 7.30 -6.93
N MET A 140 4.23 6.70 -6.33
CA MET A 140 5.33 7.39 -5.67
C MET A 140 6.16 8.26 -6.61
N LYS A 141 6.02 8.15 -7.95
CA LYS A 141 6.67 9.10 -8.88
C LYS A 141 5.94 10.44 -8.97
N ARG A 142 4.69 10.50 -8.49
CA ARG A 142 3.76 11.62 -8.76
C ARG A 142 3.47 12.42 -7.50
N LEU A 143 3.24 11.73 -6.39
CA LEU A 143 2.84 12.32 -5.10
C LEU A 143 3.55 11.62 -3.95
N ALA A 144 3.71 12.33 -2.85
CA ALA A 144 4.02 11.70 -1.58
C ALA A 144 2.86 10.78 -1.19
N LEU A 145 3.18 9.55 -0.78
CA LEU A 145 2.23 8.58 -0.25
C LEU A 145 2.43 8.46 1.27
N CYS A 146 1.33 8.20 1.98
CA CYS A 146 1.39 7.81 3.37
C CYS A 146 1.50 6.28 3.42
N ASP A 147 2.60 5.78 3.98
CA ASP A 147 2.73 4.37 4.38
C ASP A 147 1.95 4.13 5.70
#